data_AF-K0RJ34-F1
#
_entry.id   AF-K0RJ34-F1
#
_cell.length_a   1.000
_cell.length_b   1.000
_cell.length_c   1.000
_cell.angle_alpha   90.00
_cell.angle_beta   90.00
_cell.angle_gamma   90.00
#
_symmetry.space_group_name_H-M   'P 1'
#
loop_
_entity.id
_entity.type
_entity.pdbx_description
1 polymer ?
#
loop_
_entity_poly.entity_id
_entity_poly.type
_entity_poly.pdbx_seq_one_letter_code
_entity_poly.pdbx_strand_id
1 'polypeptide(L)'
;VFYRALQAARTMDIPLWQIIPGLLTQFDKIYTIAQFGAATEKLMKATIDGDFEDGVQFIGQSQGLISDIPSVDELIQRVVSEAIDSSSDTYDTFSSIRREATG
;
A
#
# COMPACT_ATOMS: atom_id res chain seq x y z
N VAL A 1 0.13 13.55 -23.78
CA VAL A 1 0.82 13.92 -22.52
C VAL A 1 0.19 15.15 -21.87
N PHE A 2 0.11 16.28 -22.58
CA PHE A 2 -0.49 17.53 -22.07
C PHE A 2 -1.92 17.39 -21.53
N TYR A 3 -2.83 16.76 -22.29
CA TYR A 3 -4.22 16.54 -21.85
C TYR A 3 -4.32 15.74 -20.54
N ARG A 4 -3.49 14.69 -20.38
CA ARG A 4 -3.44 13.88 -19.15
C ARG A 4 -2.92 14.66 -17.96
N ALA A 5 -1.90 15.51 -18.16
CA ALA A 5 -1.39 16.39 -17.11
C ALA A 5 -2.45 17.43 -16.67
N LEU A 6 -3.21 17.98 -17.63
CA LEU A 6 -4.30 18.92 -17.35
C LEU A 6 -5.48 18.27 -16.61
N GLN A 7 -5.81 17.03 -16.97
CA GLN A 7 -6.86 16.27 -16.31
C GLN A 7 -6.45 15.87 -14.89
N ALA A 8 -5.24 15.34 -14.71
CA ALA A 8 -4.70 15.01 -13.38
C ALA A 8 -4.65 16.22 -12.46
N ALA A 9 -4.28 17.39 -12.98
CA ALA A 9 -4.27 18.65 -12.24
C ALA A 9 -5.65 19.06 -11.72
N ARG A 10 -6.71 18.86 -12.51
CA ARG A 10 -8.08 19.12 -12.06
C ARG A 10 -8.53 18.13 -11.00
N THR A 11 -8.18 16.85 -11.15
CA THR A 11 -8.50 15.82 -10.15
C THR A 11 -7.77 16.07 -8.81
N MET A 12 -6.60 16.72 -8.86
CA MET A 12 -5.81 17.11 -7.68
C MET A 12 -6.06 18.53 -7.16
N ASP A 13 -7.01 19.27 -7.73
CA ASP A 13 -7.31 20.66 -7.38
C ASP A 13 -6.10 21.63 -7.53
N ILE A 14 -5.19 21.33 -8.46
CA ILE A 14 -4.02 22.15 -8.76
C ILE A 14 -4.40 23.23 -9.79
N PRO A 15 -4.13 24.52 -9.54
CA PRO A 15 -4.50 25.59 -10.46
C PRO A 15 -3.77 25.49 -11.80
N LEU A 16 -4.52 25.44 -12.90
CA LEU A 16 -3.99 25.21 -14.25
C LEU A 16 -2.98 26.28 -14.71
N TRP A 17 -3.12 27.51 -14.22
CA TRP A 17 -2.20 28.61 -14.51
C TRP A 17 -0.83 28.43 -13.85
N GLN A 18 -0.70 27.61 -12.80
CA GLN A 18 0.57 27.25 -12.17
C GLN A 18 1.29 26.12 -12.91
N ILE A 19 0.56 25.33 -13.70
CA ILE A 19 1.09 24.20 -14.46
C ILE A 19 1.76 24.63 -15.76
N ILE A 20 1.25 25.69 -16.40
CA ILE A 20 1.80 26.19 -17.67
C ILE A 20 3.28 26.64 -17.54
N PRO A 21 3.69 27.44 -16.53
CA PRO A 21 5.10 27.79 -16.31
C PRO A 21 5.92 26.58 -15.86
N GLY A 22 5.33 25.70 -15.04
CA GLY A 22 5.98 24.48 -14.54
C GLY A 22 6.31 23.47 -15.64
N LEU A 23 5.48 23.35 -16.68
CA LEU A 23 5.75 22.50 -17.85
C LEU A 23 6.96 22.97 -18.67
N LEU A 24 7.25 24.28 -18.65
CA LEU A 24 8.37 24.89 -19.38
C LEU A 24 9.68 24.90 -18.57
N THR A 25 9.59 24.93 -17.24
CA THR A 25 10.75 25.07 -16.34
C THR A 25 11.10 23.80 -15.58
N GLN A 26 10.14 22.92 -15.31
CA GLN A 26 10.23 21.74 -14.44
C GLN A 26 9.36 20.59 -14.97
N PHE A 27 9.55 20.23 -16.24
CA PHE A 27 8.75 19.22 -16.95
C PHE A 27 8.66 17.88 -16.21
N ASP A 28 9.77 17.40 -15.65
CA ASP A 28 9.82 16.12 -14.92
C ASP A 28 8.89 16.09 -13.71
N LYS A 29 8.80 17.20 -12.96
CA LYS A 29 7.92 17.28 -11.79
C LYS A 29 6.44 17.25 -12.17
N ILE A 30 6.07 17.97 -13.23
CA ILE A 30 4.69 17.96 -13.74
C ILE A 30 4.32 16.57 -14.28
N TYR A 31 5.25 15.91 -14.96
CA TYR A 31 5.06 14.54 -15.41
C TYR A 31 4.83 13.58 -14.23
N THR A 32 5.64 13.66 -13.18
CA THR A 32 5.46 12.87 -11.94
C THR A 32 4.10 13.13 -11.29
N ILE A 33 3.68 14.38 -11.14
CA ILE A 33 2.36 14.72 -10.59
C ILE A 33 1.24 14.11 -11.43
N ALA A 34 1.34 14.20 -12.76
CA ALA A 34 0.35 13.60 -13.66
C ALA A 34 0.27 12.08 -13.52
N GLN A 35 1.41 11.39 -13.38
CA GLN A 35 1.44 9.94 -13.15
C GLN A 35 0.86 9.58 -11.78
N PHE A 36 1.16 10.36 -10.75
CA PHE A 36 0.61 10.16 -9.41
C PHE A 36 -0.92 10.32 -9.40
N GLY A 37 -1.46 11.24 -10.18
CA GLY A 37 -2.91 11.45 -10.32
C GLY A 37 -3.59 10.29 -11.04
N ALA A 38 -3.01 9.85 -12.14
CA ALA A 38 -3.51 8.68 -12.86
C ALA A 38 -3.45 7.40 -12.01
N ALA A 39 -2.42 7.24 -11.18
CA ALA A 39 -2.33 6.13 -10.23
C ALA A 39 -3.39 6.25 -9.12
N THR A 40 -3.58 7.44 -8.55
CA THR A 40 -4.58 7.71 -7.51
C THR A 40 -5.99 7.40 -8.01
N GLU A 41 -6.33 7.80 -9.24
CA GLU A 41 -7.62 7.49 -9.87
C GLU A 41 -7.87 5.98 -9.95
N LYS A 42 -6.86 5.20 -10.38
CA LYS A 42 -6.97 3.74 -10.45
C LYS A 42 -7.11 3.07 -9.08
N LEU A 43 -6.45 3.61 -8.06
CA LEU A 43 -6.61 3.13 -6.69
C LEU A 43 -8.03 3.38 -6.18
N MET A 44 -8.56 4.59 -6.40
CA MET A 44 -9.92 4.95 -5.98
C MET A 44 -10.99 4.07 -6.63
N LYS A 45 -10.86 3.77 -7.92
CA LYS A 45 -11.79 2.85 -8.62
C LYS A 45 -11.91 1.50 -7.92
N ALA A 46 -10.79 0.88 -7.56
CA ALA A 46 -10.81 -0.42 -6.88
C ALA A 46 -11.24 -0.32 -5.41
N THR A 47 -10.79 0.70 -4.68
CA THR A 47 -10.97 0.79 -3.22
C THR A 47 -12.31 1.42 -2.80
N ILE A 48 -12.80 2.41 -3.55
CA ILE A 48 -14.02 3.17 -3.22
C ILE A 48 -15.19 2.68 -4.08
N ASP A 49 -14.99 2.59 -5.40
CA ASP A 49 -16.07 2.28 -6.33
C ASP A 49 -16.28 0.77 -6.51
N GLY A 50 -15.35 -0.06 -6.03
CA GLY A 50 -15.39 -1.52 -6.16
C GLY A 50 -15.18 -2.02 -7.59
N ASP A 51 -14.64 -1.17 -8.47
CA ASP A 51 -14.31 -1.50 -9.86
C ASP A 51 -12.95 -2.19 -9.92
N PHE A 52 -12.98 -3.53 -9.97
CA PHE A 52 -11.78 -4.37 -10.06
C PHE A 52 -11.33 -4.67 -11.49
N GLU A 53 -12.10 -4.25 -12.51
CA GLU A 53 -11.75 -4.43 -13.92
C GLU A 53 -10.86 -3.29 -14.42
N ASP A 54 -11.23 -2.04 -14.12
CA ASP A 54 -10.47 -0.85 -14.52
C ASP A 54 -9.63 -0.26 -13.37
N GLY A 55 -9.89 -0.66 -12.13
CA GLY A 55 -9.14 -0.25 -10.94
C GLY A 55 -7.90 -1.09 -10.67
N VAL A 56 -7.08 -0.63 -9.73
CA VAL A 56 -5.90 -1.36 -9.25
C VAL A 56 -5.99 -1.46 -7.72
N GLN A 57 -6.03 -2.68 -7.20
CA GLN A 57 -5.91 -2.91 -5.77
C GLN A 57 -4.46 -2.81 -5.33
N PHE A 58 -4.19 -2.04 -4.28
CA PHE A 58 -2.87 -1.96 -3.67
C PHE A 58 -2.73 -2.98 -2.54
N ILE A 59 -2.57 -4.25 -2.94
CA ILE A 59 -2.45 -5.40 -2.03
C ILE A 59 -1.14 -6.14 -2.27
N GLY A 60 -0.57 -6.70 -1.21
CA GLY A 60 0.63 -7.55 -1.26
C GLY A 60 0.29 -9.04 -1.30
N GLN A 61 1.32 -9.87 -1.43
CA GLN A 61 1.16 -11.34 -1.42
C GLN A 61 0.55 -11.87 -0.12
N SER A 62 0.70 -11.14 0.99
CA SER A 62 0.08 -11.46 2.28
C SER A 62 -1.45 -11.55 2.20
N GLN A 63 -2.09 -10.92 1.20
CA GLN A 63 -3.54 -11.04 0.95
C GLN A 63 -3.98 -12.51 0.82
N GLY A 64 -3.13 -13.40 0.29
CA GLY A 64 -3.47 -14.82 0.15
C GLY A 64 -3.59 -15.57 1.49
N LEU A 65 -3.14 -14.98 2.59
CA LEU A 65 -3.24 -15.55 3.94
C LEU A 65 -4.45 -15.00 4.73
N ILE A 66 -5.10 -13.94 4.23
CA ILE A 66 -6.25 -13.33 4.89
C ILE A 66 -7.49 -14.17 4.56
N SER A 67 -8.17 -14.69 5.59
CA SER A 67 -9.33 -15.58 5.45
C SER A 67 -10.59 -15.08 6.16
N ASP A 68 -10.50 -13.94 6.84
CA ASP A 68 -11.56 -13.34 7.63
C ASP A 68 -11.45 -11.80 7.66
N ILE A 69 -12.49 -11.15 8.19
CA ILE A 69 -12.57 -9.68 8.35
C ILE A 69 -12.88 -9.36 9.82
N PRO A 70 -11.87 -9.35 10.70
CA PRO A 70 -12.06 -9.06 12.12
C PRO A 70 -12.25 -7.57 12.39
N SER A 71 -12.66 -7.23 13.63
CA SER A 71 -12.55 -5.85 14.11
C SER A 71 -11.08 -5.44 14.28
N VAL A 72 -10.80 -4.13 14.32
CA VAL A 72 -9.44 -3.63 14.54
C VAL A 72 -8.88 -4.11 15.88
N ASP A 73 -9.69 -4.11 16.94
CA ASP A 73 -9.27 -4.57 18.27
C ASP A 73 -8.86 -6.04 18.23
N GLU A 74 -9.73 -6.90 17.69
CA GLU A 74 -9.47 -8.32 17.55
C GLU A 74 -8.22 -8.62 16.71
N LEU A 75 -8.03 -7.92 15.58
CA LEU A 75 -6.86 -8.08 14.71
C LEU A 75 -5.57 -7.78 15.48
N ILE A 76 -5.54 -6.67 16.22
CA ILE A 76 -4.35 -6.26 16.99
C ILE A 76 -4.07 -7.25 18.11
N GLN A 77 -5.09 -7.69 18.85
CA GLN A 77 -4.92 -8.68 19.92
C GLN A 77 -4.37 -10.00 19.38
N ARG A 78 -4.90 -10.48 18.25
CA ARG A 78 -4.40 -11.70 17.58
C ARG A 78 -2.95 -11.56 17.17
N VAL A 79 -2.59 -10.49 16.48
CA VAL A 79 -1.21 -10.25 16.03
C VAL A 79 -0.23 -10.24 17.20
N VAL A 80 -0.59 -9.57 18.31
CA VAL A 80 0.28 -9.53 19.50
C VAL A 80 0.40 -10.91 20.16
N SER A 81 -0.71 -11.63 20.31
CA SER A 81 -0.70 -12.99 20.88
C SER A 81 0.15 -13.93 20.04
N GLU A 82 -0.09 -13.99 18.72
CA GLU A 82 0.63 -14.84 17.79
C GLU A 82 2.14 -14.53 17.76
N ALA A 83 2.53 -13.26 17.91
CA ALA A 83 3.93 -12.86 18.00
C ALA A 83 4.61 -13.36 19.29
N ILE A 84 3.90 -13.31 20.42
CA ILE A 84 4.39 -13.83 21.71
C ILE A 84 4.54 -15.35 21.64
N ASP A 85 3.53 -16.03 21.11
CA ASP A 85 3.52 -17.49 20.98
C ASP A 85 4.67 -17.95 20.06
N SER A 86 4.79 -17.33 18.88
CA SER A 86 5.87 -17.64 17.92
C SER A 86 7.27 -17.41 18.52
N SER A 87 7.46 -16.35 19.29
CA SER A 87 8.73 -16.06 19.96
C SER A 87 9.06 -17.08 21.04
N SER A 88 8.05 -17.54 21.79
CA SER A 88 8.22 -18.51 22.87
C SER A 88 8.52 -19.89 22.32
N ASP A 89 7.76 -20.35 21.32
CA ASP A 89 7.98 -21.63 20.62
C ASP A 89 9.37 -21.70 19.99
N THR A 90 9.82 -20.58 19.40
CA THR A 90 11.15 -20.46 18.83
C THR A 90 12.22 -20.60 19.92
N TYR A 91 12.08 -19.90 21.04
CA TYR A 91 13.01 -20.00 22.16
C TYR A 91 13.09 -21.42 22.71
N ASP A 92 11.96 -22.07 22.95
CA ASP A 92 11.88 -23.42 23.49
C ASP A 92 12.55 -24.43 22.55
N THR A 93 12.27 -24.33 21.25
CA THR A 93 12.90 -25.17 20.22
C THR A 93 14.41 -25.00 20.18
N PHE A 94 14.92 -23.77 20.22
CA PHE A 94 16.36 -23.54 20.21
C PHE A 94 17.04 -23.94 21.53
N SER A 95 16.34 -23.79 22.66
CA SER A 95 16.85 -24.18 23.97
C SER A 95 16.98 -25.71 24.11
N SER A 96 16.04 -26.47 23.55
CA SER A 96 16.08 -27.94 23.54
C SER A 96 17.21 -28.46 22.66
N ILE A 97 17.34 -27.96 21.43
CA ILE A 97 18.44 -28.29 20.51
C ILE A 97 19.79 -27.98 21.15
N ARG A 98 19.94 -26.81 21.79
CA ARG A 98 21.20 -26.46 22.46
C ARG A 98 21.54 -27.45 23.59
N ARG A 99 20.56 -27.84 24.40
CA ARG A 99 20.78 -28.80 25.50
C ARG A 99 21.24 -30.16 24.97
N GLU A 100 20.62 -30.67 23.91
CA GLU A 100 21.03 -31.92 23.26
C GLU A 100 22.44 -31.87 22.68
N ALA A 101 22.84 -30.73 22.09
CA ALA A 101 24.18 -30.57 21.51
C ALA A 101 25.32 -30.43 22.54
N THR A 102 25.00 -30.14 23.81
CA THR A 102 25.99 -29.90 24.87
C THR A 102 26.05 -30.99 25.95
N GLY A 103 25.18 -32.00 25.87
CA GLY A 103 25.19 -33.19 26.72
C GLY A 103 25.84 -34.38 26.02
#